data_AF-A0A060TJ85-F1
#
_entry.id   AF-A0A060TJ85-F1
#
_cell.length_a   1.000
_cell.length_b   1.000
_cell.length_c   1.000
_cell.angle_alpha   90.00
_cell.angle_beta   90.00
_cell.angle_gamma   90.00
#
_symmetry.space_group_name_H-M   'P 1'
#
loop_
_entity.id
_entity.type
_entity.pdbx_description
1 polymer ?
#
loop_
_entity_poly.entity_id
_entity_poly.type
_entity_poly.pdbx_seq_one_letter_code
_entity_poly.pdbx_strand_id
1 'polypeptide(L)'
;MSINWVMVREEAPVPLPGEVFTLYQPQVSLKLECLSAPQSSPTIDSSSGTVFVSAQRIVYLAKKPVTYHIPDRGDRNFESLTTPIDSIREPRVVSPWFGPYKWECMFKGAGSQGGLEGQWRLRFTFNDGGVVKFNEFFTNLQTLPPYPG
;
A
#
# COMPACT_ATOMS: atom_id res chain seq x y z
N MET A 1 -10.18 -4.52 -11.39
CA MET A 1 -8.90 -4.34 -12.12
C MET A 1 -7.87 -3.77 -11.15
N SER A 2 -7.23 -4.66 -10.38
CA SER A 2 -6.28 -4.31 -9.31
C SER A 2 -5.10 -3.48 -9.78
N ILE A 3 -4.58 -2.65 -8.89
CA ILE A 3 -3.41 -1.83 -9.13
C ILE A 3 -2.18 -2.60 -8.59
N ASN A 4 -1.43 -3.23 -9.49
CA ASN A 4 -0.47 -4.31 -9.18
C ASN A 4 -1.18 -5.49 -8.48
N TRP A 5 -1.52 -6.51 -9.26
CA TRP A 5 -2.34 -7.63 -8.80
C TRP A 5 -1.64 -8.50 -7.76
N VAL A 6 -2.39 -8.93 -6.75
CA VAL A 6 -1.98 -9.96 -5.81
C VAL A 6 -2.96 -11.11 -5.92
N MET A 7 -2.44 -12.33 -6.02
CA MET A 7 -3.25 -13.54 -5.89
C MET A 7 -3.80 -13.60 -4.46
N VAL A 8 -5.12 -13.67 -4.30
CA VAL A 8 -5.79 -13.76 -3.00
C VAL A 8 -6.40 -15.15 -2.86
N ARG A 9 -6.22 -15.77 -1.69
CA ARG A 9 -6.87 -17.02 -1.30
C ARG A 9 -7.44 -16.84 0.11
N GLU A 10 -8.72 -17.14 0.28
CA GLU A 10 -9.38 -17.10 1.60
C GLU A 10 -9.18 -15.74 2.31
N GLU A 11 -9.34 -14.63 1.57
CA GLU A 11 -9.17 -13.24 2.05
C GLU A 11 -7.74 -12.83 2.47
N ALA A 12 -6.74 -13.68 2.21
CA ALA A 12 -5.33 -13.39 2.45
C ALA A 12 -4.51 -13.42 1.15
N PRO A 13 -3.42 -12.63 1.05
CA PRO A 13 -2.53 -12.67 -0.09
C PRO A 13 -1.75 -14.00 -0.11
N VAL A 14 -1.61 -14.58 -1.30
CA VAL A 14 -0.79 -15.76 -1.52
C VAL A 14 0.69 -15.34 -1.41
N PRO A 15 1.47 -15.96 -0.50
CA PRO A 15 2.89 -15.66 -0.35
C PRO A 15 3.69 -16.06 -1.60
N LEU A 16 4.71 -15.28 -1.94
CA LEU A 16 5.76 -15.67 -2.88
C LEU A 16 6.61 -16.82 -2.31
N PRO A 17 7.38 -17.54 -3.14
CA PRO A 17 8.31 -18.55 -2.64
C PRO A 17 9.25 -17.99 -1.57
N GLY A 18 9.25 -18.61 -0.37
CA GLY A 18 10.05 -18.16 0.78
C GLY A 18 9.53 -16.89 1.47
N GLU A 19 8.40 -16.33 1.03
CA GLU A 19 7.77 -15.18 1.67
C GLU A 19 6.95 -15.64 2.89
N VAL A 20 7.12 -14.93 4.01
CA VAL A 20 6.27 -15.06 5.19
C VAL A 20 5.75 -13.69 5.56
N PHE A 21 4.42 -13.57 5.67
CA PHE A 21 3.78 -12.36 6.21
C PHE A 21 3.88 -12.39 7.74
N THR A 22 4.55 -11.40 8.31
CA THR A 22 4.84 -11.34 9.75
C THR A 22 3.91 -10.36 10.47
N LEU A 23 3.36 -9.38 9.75
CA LEU A 23 2.42 -8.40 10.29
C LEU A 23 1.13 -8.37 9.48
N TYR A 24 0.01 -8.32 10.20
CA TYR A 24 -1.34 -8.20 9.69
C TYR A 24 -2.07 -7.11 10.47
N GLN A 25 -2.65 -6.14 9.77
CA GLN A 25 -3.42 -5.06 10.37
C GLN A 25 -4.75 -4.84 9.63
N PRO A 26 -5.90 -5.17 10.24
CA PRO A 26 -7.22 -4.88 9.69
C PRO A 26 -7.64 -3.43 9.96
N GLN A 27 -8.76 -3.03 9.36
CA GLN A 27 -9.38 -1.70 9.52
C GLN A 27 -8.47 -0.53 9.15
N VAL A 28 -7.68 -0.72 8.10
CA VAL A 28 -6.80 0.32 7.55
C VAL A 28 -7.43 0.93 6.30
N SER A 29 -7.59 2.25 6.28
CA SER A 29 -7.94 2.97 5.06
C SER A 29 -6.67 3.28 4.27
N LEU A 30 -6.75 3.23 2.94
CA LEU A 30 -5.65 3.55 2.05
C LEU A 30 -6.02 4.75 1.18
N LYS A 31 -5.09 5.69 1.04
CA LYS A 31 -5.16 6.74 0.03
C LYS A 31 -3.89 6.73 -0.82
N LEU A 32 -4.06 6.76 -2.14
CA LEU A 32 -3.00 6.86 -3.12
C LEU A 32 -3.13 8.17 -3.90
N GLU A 33 -2.06 8.94 -3.94
CA GLU A 33 -1.97 10.21 -4.67
C GLU A 33 -0.74 10.17 -5.59
N CYS A 34 -0.93 10.40 -6.89
CA CYS A 34 0.20 10.48 -7.83
C CYS A 34 0.94 11.80 -7.63
N LEU A 35 2.25 11.73 -7.48
CA LEU A 35 3.14 12.88 -7.34
C LEU A 35 3.72 13.33 -8.68
N SER A 36 3.83 12.42 -9.66
CA SER A 36 4.41 12.73 -10.97
C SER A 36 3.46 13.50 -11.89
N ALA A 37 2.15 13.30 -11.77
CA ALA A 37 1.15 14.01 -12.56
C ALA A 37 -0.11 14.31 -11.72
N PRO A 38 -0.02 15.19 -10.70
CA PRO A 38 -1.07 15.37 -9.69
C PRO A 38 -2.41 15.86 -10.25
N GLN A 39 -2.39 16.62 -11.35
CA GLN A 39 -3.59 17.22 -11.94
C GLN A 39 -4.36 16.28 -12.89
N SER A 40 -3.70 15.24 -13.41
CA SER A 40 -4.27 14.33 -14.42
C SER A 40 -4.38 12.88 -13.93
N SER A 41 -3.86 12.59 -12.74
CA SER A 41 -3.89 11.23 -12.18
C SER A 41 -5.05 11.06 -11.20
N PRO A 42 -5.69 9.88 -11.16
CA PRO A 42 -6.71 9.60 -10.16
C PRO A 42 -6.12 9.58 -8.76
N THR A 43 -6.92 10.03 -7.80
CA THR A 43 -6.74 9.67 -6.40
C THR A 43 -7.54 8.40 -6.13
N ILE A 44 -6.91 7.39 -5.55
CA ILE A 44 -7.61 6.17 -5.11
C ILE A 44 -7.77 6.24 -3.59
N ASP A 45 -9.00 6.11 -3.12
CA ASP A 45 -9.34 6.19 -1.70
C ASP A 45 -10.18 4.97 -1.30
N SER A 46 -9.56 4.08 -0.53
CA SER A 46 -10.19 2.89 0.05
C SER A 46 -10.48 3.13 1.51
N SER A 47 -11.77 3.13 1.86
CA SER A 47 -12.24 3.43 3.21
C SER A 47 -11.86 2.38 4.25
N SER A 48 -11.69 1.10 3.87
CA SER A 48 -11.33 0.03 4.80
C SER A 48 -10.76 -1.17 4.06
N GLY A 49 -9.79 -1.83 4.69
CA GLY A 49 -9.11 -3.01 4.18
C GLY A 49 -8.09 -3.51 5.20
N THR A 50 -7.22 -4.38 4.73
CA THR A 50 -6.20 -5.02 5.56
C THR A 50 -4.84 -4.85 4.92
N VAL A 51 -3.85 -4.43 5.74
CA VAL A 51 -2.44 -4.41 5.37
C VAL A 51 -1.75 -5.68 5.86
N PHE A 52 -1.02 -6.33 4.98
CA PHE A 52 -0.12 -7.45 5.24
C PHE A 52 1.31 -7.00 4.95
N VAL A 53 2.26 -7.36 5.79
CA VAL A 53 3.67 -7.01 5.60
C VAL A 53 4.55 -8.24 5.74
N SER A 54 5.37 -8.48 4.73
CA SER A 54 6.46 -9.45 4.74
C SER A 54 7.80 -8.71 4.67
N ALA A 55 8.91 -9.47 4.73
CA ALA A 55 10.23 -8.89 4.47
C ALA A 55 10.41 -8.41 3.02
N GLN A 56 9.57 -8.88 2.09
CA GLN A 56 9.69 -8.59 0.66
C GLN A 56 8.78 -7.44 0.22
N ARG A 57 7.54 -7.37 0.73
CA ARG A 57 6.54 -6.39 0.27
C ARG A 57 5.49 -6.06 1.33
N ILE A 58 4.85 -4.91 1.12
CA ILE A 58 3.56 -4.57 1.70
C ILE A 58 2.47 -4.95 0.71
N VAL A 59 1.42 -5.60 1.19
CA VAL A 59 0.19 -5.85 0.45
C VAL A 59 -0.98 -5.18 1.18
N TYR A 60 -1.81 -4.46 0.43
CA TYR A 60 -3.10 -3.99 0.91
C TYR A 60 -4.21 -4.71 0.16
N LEU A 61 -5.18 -5.26 0.88
CA LEU A 61 -6.41 -5.80 0.32
C LEU A 61 -7.58 -4.91 0.76
N ALA A 62 -8.28 -4.32 -0.21
CA ALA A 62 -9.46 -3.53 0.07
C ALA A 62 -10.62 -4.45 0.49
N LYS A 63 -11.40 -4.05 1.49
CA LYS A 63 -12.58 -4.82 1.94
C LYS A 63 -13.67 -4.87 0.86
N LYS A 64 -13.75 -3.82 0.04
CA LYS A 64 -14.64 -3.72 -1.11
C LYS A 64 -13.89 -3.09 -2.27
N PRO A 65 -14.19 -3.47 -3.54
CA PRO A 65 -13.63 -2.80 -4.69
C PRO A 65 -13.97 -1.30 -4.69
N VAL A 66 -13.01 -0.46 -5.03
CA VAL A 66 -13.16 0.99 -5.14
C VAL A 66 -13.11 1.37 -6.60
N THR A 67 -14.18 1.98 -7.11
CA THR A 67 -14.19 2.52 -8.48
C THR A 67 -13.51 3.87 -8.52
N TYR A 68 -12.54 4.04 -9.42
CA TYR A 68 -11.85 5.29 -9.69
C TYR A 68 -11.82 5.56 -11.19
N HIS A 69 -11.86 6.84 -11.56
CA HIS A 69 -11.91 7.27 -12.95
C HIS A 69 -10.53 7.73 -13.43
N ILE A 70 -10.06 7.18 -14.55
CA ILE A 70 -8.84 7.64 -15.22
C ILE A 70 -9.28 8.47 -16.44
N PRO A 71 -8.86 9.75 -16.57
CA PRO A 71 -9.10 10.52 -17.78
C PRO A 71 -8.69 9.74 -19.04
N ASP A 72 -9.52 9.78 -20.08
CA ASP A 72 -9.33 9.09 -21.37
C ASP A 72 -9.34 7.54 -21.33
N ARG A 73 -9.34 6.91 -20.15
CA ARG A 73 -9.36 5.43 -20.00
C ARG A 73 -10.61 4.88 -19.31
N GLY A 74 -11.44 5.77 -18.73
CA GLY A 74 -12.70 5.44 -18.07
C GLY A 74 -12.53 4.85 -16.67
N ASP A 75 -13.58 4.20 -16.19
CA ASP A 75 -13.64 3.67 -14.82
C ASP A 75 -12.82 2.38 -14.66
N ARG A 76 -12.22 2.24 -13.48
CA ARG A 76 -11.42 1.07 -13.05
C ARG A 76 -11.76 0.74 -11.60
N ASN A 77 -11.56 -0.51 -11.21
CA ASN A 77 -11.82 -0.99 -9.84
C ASN A 77 -10.53 -1.37 -9.14
N PHE A 78 -10.19 -0.65 -8.08
CA PHE A 78 -9.11 -0.97 -7.18
C PHE A 78 -9.56 -2.00 -6.13
N GLU A 79 -8.81 -3.09 -6.00
CA GLU A 79 -9.11 -4.19 -5.08
C GLU A 79 -7.90 -4.51 -4.17
N SER A 80 -6.70 -4.33 -4.69
CA SER A 80 -5.46 -4.58 -3.96
C SER A 80 -4.34 -3.66 -4.43
N LEU A 81 -3.34 -3.50 -3.56
CA LEU A 81 -2.04 -2.89 -3.86
C LEU A 81 -0.93 -3.84 -3.38
N THR A 82 0.13 -3.99 -4.17
CA THR A 82 1.41 -4.53 -3.70
C THR A 82 2.53 -3.55 -3.97
N THR A 83 3.37 -3.37 -2.96
CA THR A 83 4.53 -2.48 -3.01
C THR A 83 5.74 -3.17 -2.36
N PRO A 84 6.82 -3.42 -3.09
CA PRO A 84 8.06 -3.95 -2.54
C PRO A 84 8.65 -3.05 -1.43
N ILE A 85 9.19 -3.64 -0.36
CA ILE A 85 9.78 -2.88 0.77
C ILE A 85 10.92 -1.97 0.31
N ASP A 86 11.74 -2.47 -0.61
CA ASP A 86 12.90 -1.78 -1.19
C ASP A 86 12.53 -0.55 -2.05
N SER A 87 11.27 -0.45 -2.50
CA SER A 87 10.76 0.66 -3.31
C SER A 87 10.26 1.84 -2.46
N ILE A 88 10.04 1.61 -1.16
CA ILE A 88 9.45 2.58 -0.24
C ILE A 88 10.50 3.61 0.20
N ARG A 89 10.11 4.88 0.17
CA ARG A 89 10.92 6.04 0.53
C ARG A 89 10.16 6.91 1.50
N GLU A 90 10.91 7.57 2.39
CA GLU A 90 10.38 8.55 3.36
C GLU A 90 9.19 8.04 4.20
N PRO A 91 9.27 6.84 4.80
CA PRO A 91 8.21 6.36 5.69
C PRO A 91 8.14 7.27 6.93
N ARG A 92 6.94 7.67 7.34
CA ARG A 92 6.72 8.48 8.54
C ARG A 92 5.35 8.27 9.14
N VAL A 93 5.28 8.41 10.45
CA VAL A 93 4.00 8.54 11.16
C VAL A 93 3.58 10.01 11.17
N VAL A 94 2.33 10.27 10.80
CA VAL A 94 1.73 11.60 10.81
C VAL A 94 0.58 11.61 11.82
N SER A 95 0.71 12.46 12.83
CA SER A 95 -0.38 12.76 13.77
C SER A 95 -1.27 13.84 13.17
N PRO A 96 -2.57 13.59 12.95
CA PRO A 96 -3.49 14.67 12.64
C PRO A 96 -3.81 15.48 13.90
N TRP A 97 -4.35 16.68 13.71
CA TRP A 97 -4.93 17.49 14.81
C TRP A 97 -6.16 16.81 15.42
N PHE A 98 -6.94 16.12 14.58
CA PHE A 98 -8.10 15.34 14.97
C PHE A 98 -8.18 14.07 14.10
N GLY A 99 -8.53 12.94 14.71
CA GLY A 99 -8.70 11.65 14.04
C GLY A 99 -7.52 10.68 14.19
N PRO A 100 -7.58 9.53 13.50
CA PRO A 100 -6.60 8.45 13.63
C PRO A 100 -5.23 8.83 13.05
N TYR A 101 -4.18 8.29 13.67
CA TYR A 101 -2.83 8.42 13.15
C TYR A 101 -2.68 7.77 11.77
N LYS A 102 -1.77 8.34 11.00
CA LYS A 102 -1.49 7.93 9.63
C LYS A 102 -0.06 7.46 9.52
N TRP A 103 0.18 6.49 8.66
CA TRP A 103 1.50 6.17 8.17
C TRP A 103 1.57 6.57 6.70
N GLU A 104 2.57 7.36 6.34
CA GLU A 104 2.77 7.85 4.98
C GLU A 104 4.12 7.42 4.44
N CYS A 105 4.17 7.13 3.14
CA CYS A 105 5.41 6.93 2.43
C CYS A 105 5.28 7.32 0.96
N MET A 106 6.39 7.34 0.25
CA MET A 106 6.45 7.46 -1.20
C MET A 106 6.98 6.16 -1.80
N PHE A 107 6.54 5.81 -3.00
CA PHE A 107 7.12 4.70 -3.76
C PHE A 107 6.99 4.96 -5.26
N LYS A 108 7.81 4.29 -6.06
CA LYS A 108 7.65 4.27 -7.51
C LYS A 108 6.78 3.08 -7.89
N GLY A 109 5.75 3.32 -8.68
CA GLY A 109 4.94 2.25 -9.25
C GLY A 109 5.77 1.37 -10.21
N ALA A 110 5.38 0.10 -10.34
CA ALA A 110 6.17 -0.93 -11.01
C ALA A 110 6.15 -0.86 -12.56
N GLY A 111 5.35 0.03 -13.18
CA GLY A 111 5.44 0.32 -14.62
C GLY A 111 4.58 -0.54 -15.57
N SER A 112 4.84 -0.36 -16.87
CA SER A 112 3.94 -0.14 -18.02
C SER A 112 2.89 -1.18 -18.44
N GLN A 113 2.69 -2.28 -17.70
CA GLN A 113 1.68 -3.29 -18.03
C GLN A 113 0.46 -3.24 -17.10
N GLY A 114 -0.10 -2.04 -16.92
CA GLY A 114 -1.36 -1.84 -16.19
C GLY A 114 -1.23 -1.59 -14.68
N GLY A 115 -0.01 -1.40 -14.17
CA GLY A 115 0.25 -0.96 -12.79
C GLY A 115 0.21 0.56 -12.62
N LEU A 116 0.47 1.04 -11.39
CA LEU A 116 0.76 2.46 -11.17
C LEU A 116 2.02 2.86 -11.93
N GLU A 117 1.96 3.94 -12.68
CA GLU A 117 3.13 4.56 -13.30
C GLU A 117 3.53 5.82 -12.54
N GLY A 118 4.83 6.12 -12.48
CA GLY A 118 5.35 7.30 -11.79
C GLY A 118 5.49 7.11 -10.27
N GLN A 119 5.68 8.23 -9.58
CA GLN A 119 5.87 8.27 -8.13
C GLN A 119 4.54 8.53 -7.43
N TRP A 120 4.26 7.77 -6.38
CA TRP A 120 3.01 7.81 -5.64
C TRP A 120 3.27 8.04 -4.16
N ARG A 121 2.37 8.80 -3.53
CA ARG A 121 2.25 8.89 -2.08
C ARG A 121 1.20 7.89 -1.63
N LEU A 122 1.61 7.00 -0.72
CA LEU A 122 0.72 6.08 -0.02
C LEU A 122 0.49 6.61 1.39
N ARG A 123 -0.77 6.62 1.80
CA ARG A 123 -1.19 6.94 3.15
C ARG A 123 -2.08 5.82 3.68
N PHE A 124 -1.64 5.18 4.76
CA PHE A 124 -2.45 4.30 5.57
C PHE A 124 -3.02 5.04 6.77
N THR A 125 -4.31 4.88 7.01
CA THR A 125 -5.00 5.44 8.16
C THR A 125 -5.47 4.29 9.05
N PHE A 126 -4.96 4.24 10.28
CA PHE A 126 -5.17 3.11 11.20
C PHE A 126 -6.37 3.41 12.11
N ASN A 127 -7.57 3.04 11.68
CA ASN A 127 -8.81 3.44 12.36
C ASN A 127 -8.95 2.81 13.75
N ASP A 128 -8.39 1.62 13.96
CA ASP A 128 -8.39 0.89 15.24
C ASP A 128 -7.03 0.96 15.96
N GLY A 129 -6.16 1.90 15.57
CA GLY A 129 -4.80 2.02 16.09
C GLY A 129 -3.82 1.01 15.48
N GLY A 130 -2.63 0.87 16.10
CA GLY A 130 -1.56 -0.02 15.62
C GLY A 130 -0.50 0.63 14.72
N VAL A 131 -0.63 1.93 14.41
CA VAL A 131 0.33 2.66 13.57
C VAL A 131 1.77 2.62 14.11
N VAL A 132 1.93 2.65 15.45
CA VAL A 132 3.25 2.70 16.09
C VAL A 132 3.96 1.36 15.90
N LYS A 133 3.26 0.27 16.24
CA LYS A 133 3.75 -1.10 16.02
C LYS A 133 4.04 -1.36 14.54
N PHE A 134 3.18 -0.88 13.64
CA PHE A 134 3.41 -0.96 12.20
C PHE A 134 4.70 -0.24 11.79
N ASN A 135 4.88 1.00 12.25
CA ASN A 135 6.05 1.79 11.91
C ASN A 135 7.35 1.18 12.47
N GLU A 136 7.35 0.75 13.73
CA GLU A 136 8.51 0.06 14.34
C GLU A 136 8.88 -1.20 13.57
N PHE A 137 7.89 -2.03 13.24
CA PHE A 137 8.10 -3.23 12.44
C PHE A 137 8.69 -2.91 11.06
N PHE A 138 8.13 -1.91 10.39
CA PHE A 138 8.60 -1.47 9.07
C PHE A 138 10.03 -0.90 9.12
N THR A 139 10.35 -0.05 10.10
CA THR A 139 11.69 0.49 10.28
C THR A 139 12.71 -0.62 10.51
N ASN A 140 12.36 -1.63 11.31
CA ASN A 140 13.23 -2.80 11.51
C ASN A 140 13.48 -3.58 10.22
N LEU A 141 12.49 -3.68 9.32
CA LEU A 141 12.71 -4.33 8.02
C LEU A 141 13.68 -3.54 7.12
N GLN A 142 13.62 -2.20 7.15
CA GLN A 142 14.51 -1.37 6.33
C GLN A 142 15.95 -1.33 6.82
N THR A 143 16.20 -1.63 8.09
CA THR A 143 17.56 -1.65 8.66
C THR A 143 18.26 -2.99 8.49
N LEU A 144 17.56 -4.05 8.09
CA LEU A 144 18.18 -5.34 7.80
C LEU A 144 19.08 -5.23 6.56
N PRO A 145 20.31 -5.78 6.59
CA PRO A 145 21.15 -5.85 5.41
C PRO A 145 20.44 -6.69 4.33
N PRO A 146 20.66 -6.39 3.03
CA PRO A 146 20.18 -7.27 1.97
C PRO A 146 20.73 -8.68 2.22
N TYR A 147 19.85 -9.68 2.22
CA TYR A 147 20.25 -11.07 2.41
C TYR A 147 21.37 -11.41 1.41
N PRO A 148 22.50 -12.01 1.86
CA PRO A 148 23.42 -12.62 0.92
C PRO A 148 22.67 -13.76 0.21
N GLY A 149 22.58 -13.66 -1.11
CA GLY A 149 21.93 -14.65 -1.98
C GLY A 149 22.66 -15.99 -2.02
#